data_AF-A0A2V9KFS1-F1
#
_entry.id   AF-A0A2V9KFS1-F1
#
_cell.length_a   1.000
_cell.length_b   1.000
_cell.length_c   1.000
_cell.angle_alpha   90.00
_cell.angle_beta   90.00
_cell.angle_gamma   90.00
#
_symmetry.space_group_name_H-M   'P 1'
#
loop_
_entity.id
_entity.type
_entity.pdbx_description
1 polymer ?
#
loop_
_entity_poly.entity_id
_entity_poly.type
_entity_poly.pdbx_seq_one_letter_code
_entity_poly.pdbx_strand_id
1 'polypeptide(L)'
;MGRALAAQMGFGPSVSTVVSMAISELARNIVSYAKRGEIVLKPTNSNGRVSIEIVAHDEGPGIANVTQAMQDGFSTSGGLGLGLPGVKRLMDEFEIVSEVGRGTTVKVRKWKT
;
A
#
# COMPACT_ATOMS: atom_id res chain seq x y z
N MET A 1 -7.51 12.02 0.23
CA MET A 1 -8.62 11.10 0.57
C MET A 1 -8.25 10.14 1.71
N GLY A 2 -7.13 9.40 1.64
CA GLY A 2 -6.73 8.45 2.69
C GLY A 2 -6.68 9.00 4.13
N ARG A 3 -6.08 10.18 4.34
CA ARG A 3 -6.02 10.84 5.65
C ARG A 3 -7.41 11.14 6.25
N ALA A 4 -8.35 11.62 5.43
CA ALA A 4 -9.69 11.96 5.90
C ALA A 4 -10.50 10.71 6.27
N LEU A 5 -10.37 9.63 5.51
CA LEU A 5 -11.02 8.35 5.79
C LEU A 5 -10.47 7.72 7.08
N ALA A 6 -9.14 7.71 7.25
CA ALA A 6 -8.52 7.26 8.51
C ALA A 6 -8.97 8.12 9.72
N ALA A 7 -9.07 9.44 9.56
CA ALA A 7 -9.57 10.32 10.61
C ALA A 7 -11.06 10.04 10.95
N GLN A 8 -11.91 9.83 9.94
CA GLN A 8 -13.32 9.44 10.13
C GLN A 8 -13.47 8.09 10.86
N MET A 9 -12.49 7.20 10.70
CA MET A 9 -12.44 5.91 11.41
C MET A 9 -11.79 6.03 12.80
N GLY A 10 -11.51 7.25 13.27
CA GLY A 10 -10.99 7.54 14.60
C GLY A 10 -9.51 7.21 14.79
N PHE A 11 -8.71 7.13 13.71
CA PHE A 11 -7.26 6.99 13.82
C PHE A 11 -6.58 8.33 14.13
N GLY A 12 -5.51 8.28 14.91
CA GLY A 12 -4.73 9.47 15.24
C GLY A 12 -4.05 10.12 14.03
N PRO A 13 -3.57 11.37 14.16
CA PRO A 13 -2.95 12.12 13.06
C PRO A 13 -1.74 11.42 12.44
N SER A 14 -0.90 10.79 13.27
CA SER A 14 0.30 10.05 12.80
C SER A 14 -0.08 8.86 11.91
N VAL A 15 -1.01 8.01 12.37
CA VAL A 15 -1.50 6.87 11.59
C VAL A 15 -2.17 7.33 10.30
N SER A 16 -2.96 8.41 10.36
CA SER A 16 -3.63 8.96 9.18
C SER A 16 -2.64 9.47 8.12
N THR A 17 -1.51 10.03 8.53
CA THR A 17 -0.42 10.44 7.62
C THR A 17 0.23 9.21 6.97
N VAL A 18 0.59 8.20 7.77
CA VAL A 18 1.17 6.95 7.27
C VAL A 18 0.26 6.26 6.24
N VAL A 19 -1.02 6.13 6.55
CA VAL A 19 -2.03 5.56 5.65
C VAL A 19 -2.09 6.35 4.34
N SER A 20 -2.08 7.68 4.41
CA SER A 20 -2.10 8.52 3.22
C SER A 20 -0.85 8.34 2.36
N MET A 21 0.33 8.21 2.97
CA MET A 21 1.59 7.97 2.25
C MET A 21 1.57 6.60 1.55
N ALA A 22 1.10 5.56 2.23
CA ALA A 22 0.96 4.23 1.66
C ALA A 22 0.02 4.22 0.45
N ILE A 23 -1.16 4.83 0.56
CA ILE A 23 -2.13 4.93 -0.55
C ILE A 23 -1.53 5.67 -1.74
N SER A 24 -0.84 6.79 -1.50
CA SER A 24 -0.22 7.57 -2.59
C SER A 24 0.81 6.75 -3.36
N GLU A 25 1.66 5.99 -2.67
CA GLU A 25 2.65 5.14 -3.33
C GLU A 25 2.03 3.96 -4.07
N LEU A 26 1.04 3.29 -3.48
CA LEU A 26 0.34 2.19 -4.12
C LEU A 26 -0.42 2.67 -5.37
N ALA A 27 -1.13 3.80 -5.28
CA ALA A 27 -1.83 4.39 -6.42
C ALA A 27 -0.86 4.80 -7.53
N ARG A 28 0.29 5.39 -7.16
CA ARG A 28 1.33 5.76 -8.12
C ARG A 28 1.88 4.53 -8.82
N ASN A 29 2.13 3.43 -8.12
CA ASN A 29 2.59 2.18 -8.74
C ASN A 29 1.57 1.66 -9.75
N ILE A 30 0.27 1.63 -9.40
CA ILE A 30 -0.80 1.22 -10.33
C ILE A 30 -0.79 2.10 -11.58
N VAL A 31 -0.81 3.43 -11.44
CA VAL A 31 -0.83 4.36 -12.58
C VAL A 31 0.44 4.25 -13.44
N SER A 32 1.59 4.05 -12.80
CA SER A 32 2.89 4.02 -13.48
C SER A 32 3.05 2.73 -14.29
N TYR A 33 2.74 1.58 -13.68
CA TYR A 33 3.08 0.26 -14.21
C TYR A 33 1.88 -0.50 -14.82
N ALA A 34 0.67 -0.31 -14.32
CA ALA A 34 -0.52 -1.08 -14.73
C ALA A 34 -1.60 -0.26 -15.48
N LYS A 35 -1.53 1.08 -15.39
CA LYS A 35 -2.50 2.07 -15.95
C LYS A 35 -3.90 2.02 -15.34
N ARG A 36 -4.38 0.85 -14.92
CA ARG A 36 -5.65 0.65 -14.24
C ARG A 36 -5.48 -0.25 -13.03
N GLY A 37 -6.35 -0.06 -12.05
CA GLY A 37 -6.42 -0.84 -10.82
C GLY A 37 -7.31 -0.15 -9.80
N GLU A 38 -7.40 -0.74 -8.62
CA GLU A 38 -8.24 -0.26 -7.53
C GLU A 38 -7.50 -0.29 -6.19
N ILE A 39 -7.94 0.57 -5.28
CA ILE A 39 -7.48 0.56 -3.89
C ILE A 39 -8.70 0.54 -2.99
N VAL A 40 -8.79 -0.51 -2.17
CA VAL A 40 -9.83 -0.68 -1.17
C VAL A 40 -9.24 -0.43 0.21
N LEU A 41 -9.94 0.38 1.01
CA LEU A 41 -9.61 0.60 2.42
C LEU A 41 -10.71 0.00 3.28
N LYS A 42 -10.32 -0.76 4.31
CA LYS A 42 -11.26 -1.43 5.19
C LYS A 42 -10.83 -1.32 6.67
N PRO A 43 -11.71 -0.88 7.59
CA PRO A 43 -11.48 -1.09 9.02
C PRO A 43 -11.52 -2.57 9.31
N THR A 44 -10.55 -3.08 10.05
CA THR A 44 -10.62 -4.43 10.60
C THR A 44 -10.52 -4.36 12.11
N ASN A 45 -11.15 -5.32 12.78
CA ASN A 45 -11.04 -5.52 14.21
C ASN A 45 -10.61 -6.98 14.42
N SER A 46 -9.48 -7.16 15.07
CA SER A 46 -8.97 -8.49 15.43
C SER A 46 -8.57 -8.47 16.90
N ASN A 47 -9.16 -9.37 17.68
CA ASN A 47 -8.90 -9.53 19.11
C ASN A 47 -9.01 -8.20 19.89
N GLY A 48 -10.00 -7.36 19.55
CA GLY A 48 -10.23 -6.08 20.21
C GLY A 48 -9.31 -4.95 19.76
N ARG A 49 -8.38 -5.20 18.82
CA ARG A 49 -7.51 -4.18 18.23
C ARG A 49 -8.06 -3.76 16.88
N VAL A 50 -8.23 -2.44 16.71
CA VAL A 50 -8.67 -1.85 15.45
C VAL A 50 -7.45 -1.64 14.54
N SER A 51 -7.59 -1.92 13.25
CA SER A 51 -6.60 -1.60 12.23
C SER A 51 -7.27 -1.14 10.96
N ILE A 52 -6.49 -0.57 10.06
CA ILE A 52 -6.90 -0.27 8.69
C ILE A 52 -6.10 -1.16 7.74
N GLU A 53 -6.83 -1.93 6.95
CA GLU A 53 -6.30 -2.70 5.85
C GLU A 53 -6.46 -1.91 4.56
N ILE A 54 -5.42 -1.92 3.73
CA ILE A 54 -5.38 -1.30 2.42
C ILE A 54 -5.00 -2.39 1.44
N VAL A 55 -5.85 -2.63 0.45
CA VAL A 55 -5.61 -3.59 -0.63
C VAL A 55 -5.53 -2.81 -1.93
N ALA A 56 -4.38 -2.82 -2.56
CA ALA A 56 -4.16 -2.29 -3.90
C ALA A 56 -4.06 -3.44 -4.88
N HIS A 57 -4.91 -3.42 -5.91
CA HIS A 57 -4.97 -4.46 -6.94
C HIS A 57 -4.89 -3.84 -8.32
N ASP A 58 -4.10 -4.44 -9.20
CA ASP A 58 -4.03 -4.09 -10.61
C ASP A 58 -3.98 -5.32 -11.51
N GLU A 59 -4.37 -5.12 -12.76
CA GLU A 59 -4.29 -6.11 -13.85
C GLU A 59 -3.16 -5.75 -14.82
N GLY A 60 -2.05 -5.22 -14.29
CA GLY A 60 -0.91 -4.80 -15.07
C GLY A 60 -0.01 -5.95 -15.54
N PRO A 61 1.21 -5.65 -15.99
CA PRO A 61 2.17 -6.67 -16.45
C PRO A 61 2.71 -7.57 -15.34
N GLY A 62 2.40 -7.28 -14.07
CA GLY A 62 3.00 -7.94 -12.91
C GLY A 62 4.48 -7.57 -12.70
N ILE A 63 5.09 -8.20 -11.70
CA ILE A 63 6.47 -7.98 -11.28
C ILE A 63 7.25 -9.29 -11.47
N ALA A 64 8.21 -9.29 -12.40
CA ALA A 64 8.99 -10.47 -12.74
C ALA A 64 9.89 -10.96 -11.57
N ASN A 65 10.44 -10.05 -10.79
CA ASN A 65 11.25 -10.37 -9.61
C ASN A 65 10.81 -9.51 -8.42
N VAL A 66 9.87 -10.04 -7.63
CA VAL A 66 9.35 -9.36 -6.43
C VAL A 66 10.46 -9.09 -5.42
N THR A 67 11.38 -10.04 -5.22
CA THR A 67 12.50 -9.87 -4.29
C THR A 67 13.35 -8.66 -4.64
N GLN A 68 13.64 -8.46 -5.92
CA GLN A 68 14.37 -7.29 -6.41
C GLN A 68 13.56 -6.01 -6.29
N ALA A 69 12.26 -6.03 -6.60
CA ALA A 69 11.38 -4.88 -6.44
C ALA A 69 11.23 -4.41 -4.97
N MET A 70 11.50 -5.30 -4.02
CA MET A 70 11.52 -5.02 -2.59
C MET A 70 12.88 -4.54 -2.06
N GLN A 71 13.90 -4.39 -2.92
CA GLN A 71 15.19 -3.81 -2.55
C GLN A 71 15.14 -2.28 -2.58
N ASP A 72 15.82 -1.65 -1.62
CA ASP A 72 15.97 -0.20 -1.58
C ASP A 72 16.71 0.31 -2.83
N GLY A 73 16.29 1.47 -3.35
CA GLY A 73 16.88 2.08 -4.54
C GLY A 73 16.37 1.52 -5.88
N PHE A 74 15.59 0.43 -5.90
CA PHE A 74 15.01 -0.09 -7.14
C PHE A 74 13.87 0.79 -7.68
N SER A 75 13.14 1.47 -6.79
CA SER A 75 12.10 2.41 -7.17
C SER A 75 12.72 3.72 -7.67
N THR A 76 12.95 3.81 -8.98
CA THR A 76 13.50 4.99 -9.67
C THR A 76 12.44 6.04 -10.07
N SER A 77 11.18 5.81 -9.73
CA SER A 77 10.06 6.68 -10.13
C SER A 77 9.77 7.74 -9.06
N GLY A 78 9.87 9.03 -9.43
CA GLY A 78 9.79 10.22 -8.57
C GLY A 78 8.48 10.47 -7.81
N GLY A 79 8.05 9.51 -6.98
CA GLY A 79 7.00 9.66 -5.96
C GLY A 79 7.51 10.27 -4.67
N LEU A 80 6.94 9.90 -3.52
CA LEU A 80 7.42 10.29 -2.18
C LEU A 80 8.79 9.68 -1.82
N GLY A 81 9.44 8.99 -2.77
CA GLY A 81 10.73 8.33 -2.59
C GLY A 81 10.66 7.05 -1.74
N LEU A 82 9.46 6.57 -1.43
CA LEU A 82 9.26 5.41 -0.55
C LEU A 82 9.29 4.10 -1.35
N GLY A 83 8.55 4.03 -2.46
CA GLY A 83 8.36 2.78 -3.21
C GLY A 83 7.71 1.68 -2.35
N LEU A 84 7.67 0.45 -2.90
CA LEU A 84 7.19 -0.72 -2.15
C LEU A 84 7.99 -0.99 -0.85
N PRO A 85 9.32 -0.83 -0.80
CA PRO A 85 10.09 -1.01 0.44
C PRO A 85 9.70 0.00 1.52
N GLY A 86 9.47 1.27 1.15
CA GLY A 86 9.04 2.31 2.07
C GLY A 86 7.62 2.07 2.60
N VAL A 87 6.70 1.58 1.76
CA VAL A 87 5.37 1.15 2.23
C VAL A 87 5.51 0.02 3.26
N LYS A 88 6.33 -0.99 2.99
CA LYS A 88 6.60 -2.08 3.94
C LYS A 88 7.18 -1.61 5.27
N ARG A 89 8.03 -0.56 5.28
CA ARG A 89 8.59 0.01 6.52
C ARG A 89 7.57 0.79 7.36
N LEU A 90 6.61 1.45 6.71
CA LEU A 90 5.64 2.30 7.39
C LEU A 90 4.45 1.52 7.95
N MET A 91 4.11 0.41 7.32
CA MET A 91 2.99 -0.45 7.67
C MET A 91 3.43 -1.54 8.65
N ASP A 92 2.49 -2.02 9.46
CA ASP A 92 2.79 -3.08 10.45
C ASP A 92 2.80 -4.46 9.80
N GLU A 93 2.01 -4.64 8.74
CA GLU A 93 1.96 -5.87 7.95
C GLU A 93 1.99 -5.53 6.46
N PHE A 94 2.62 -6.41 5.68
CA PHE A 94 2.81 -6.25 4.24
C PHE A 94 2.83 -7.61 3.55
N GLU A 95 1.95 -7.76 2.57
CA GLU A 95 1.85 -8.91 1.68
C GLU A 95 1.84 -8.41 0.23
N ILE A 96 2.54 -9.12 -0.65
CA ILE A 96 2.53 -8.86 -2.08
C ILE A 96 2.41 -10.17 -2.84
N VAL A 97 1.49 -10.22 -3.79
CA VAL A 97 1.32 -11.31 -4.75
C VAL A 97 1.35 -10.68 -6.13
N SER A 98 2.23 -11.17 -7.00
CA SER A 98 2.36 -10.67 -8.35
C SER A 98 2.65 -11.80 -9.30
N GLU A 99 2.00 -11.80 -10.46
CA GLU A 99 2.22 -12.76 -11.53
C GLU A 99 2.40 -12.03 -12.85
N VAL A 100 3.45 -12.39 -13.59
CA VAL A 100 3.77 -11.78 -14.88
C VAL A 100 2.61 -12.00 -15.85
N GLY A 101 2.11 -10.91 -16.41
CA GLY A 101 0.97 -10.88 -17.34
C GLY A 101 -0.41 -10.96 -16.69
N ARG A 102 -0.51 -11.07 -15.35
CA ARG A 102 -1.79 -11.05 -14.63
C ARG A 102 -1.99 -9.83 -13.74
N GLY A 103 -0.90 -9.25 -13.22
CA GLY A 103 -0.94 -8.04 -12.41
C GLY A 103 -0.38 -8.25 -11.00
N THR A 104 -0.69 -7.31 -10.11
CA THR A 104 -0.15 -7.26 -8.75
C THR A 104 -1.23 -6.94 -7.73
N THR A 105 -1.16 -7.61 -6.59
CA THR A 105 -1.95 -7.30 -5.40
C THR A 105 -1.02 -7.04 -4.23
N VAL A 106 -1.16 -5.88 -3.60
CA VAL A 106 -0.45 -5.50 -2.38
C VAL A 106 -1.48 -5.30 -1.27
N LYS A 107 -1.32 -6.02 -0.17
CA LYS A 107 -2.13 -5.87 1.04
C LYS A 107 -1.25 -5.38 2.17
N VAL A 108 -1.68 -4.32 2.84
CA VAL A 108 -0.97 -3.75 3.98
C VAL A 108 -1.91 -3.43 5.11
N ARG A 109 -1.41 -3.50 6.34
CA ARG A 109 -2.20 -3.21 7.55
C ARG A 109 -1.47 -2.25 8.47
N LYS A 110 -2.22 -1.31 9.06
CA LYS A 110 -1.73 -0.41 10.11
C LYS A 110 -2.67 -0.45 11.31
N TRP A 111 -2.14 -0.76 12.48
CA TRP A 111 -2.91 -0.83 13.72
C TRP A 111 -3.15 0.57 14.28
N LYS A 112 -4.32 0.72 14.93
CA LYS A 112 -4.61 1.87 15.78
C LYS A 112 -3.73 1.73 17.02
N THR A 113 -2.76 2.63 17.17
CA THR A 113 -1.97 2.80 18.38
C THR A 113 -2.80 3.42 19.49
#